data_AF-A0A8T4TPA9-F1
#
_entry.id   AF-A0A8T4TPA9-F1
#
_cell.length_a   1.000
_cell.length_b   1.000
_cell.length_c   1.000
_cell.angle_alpha   90.00
_cell.angle_beta   90.00
_cell.angle_gamma   90.00
#
_symmetry.space_group_name_H-M   'P 1'
#
loop_
_entity.id
_entity.type
_entity.pdbx_description
1 polymer ?
#
loop_
_entity_poly.entity_id
_entity_poly.type
_entity_poly.pdbx_seq_one_letter_code
_entity_poly.pdbx_strand_id
1 'polypeptide(L)' 'MVLQYKLKSEVKWKDYPGKSKLKYSVNKYDFRLLNEKKTKILADKGSYNNIMKRFRQIEFFKHRK' A
#
# COMPACT_ATOMS: atom_id res chain seq x y z
N MET A 1 -0.21 10.26 0.24
CA MET A 1 -0.70 9.04 -0.47
C MET A 1 -1.37 8.10 0.52
N VAL A 2 -2.20 7.15 0.08
CA VAL A 2 -2.90 6.19 0.97
C VAL A 2 -2.51 4.76 0.63
N LEU A 3 -1.91 4.06 1.59
CA LEU A 3 -1.61 2.64 1.49
C LEU A 3 -2.78 1.81 2.01
N GLN A 4 -3.21 0.85 1.20
CA GLN A 4 -4.25 -0.09 1.58
C GLN A 4 -3.75 -1.52 1.55
N TYR A 5 -4.40 -2.36 2.34
CA TYR A 5 -4.12 -3.77 2.45
C TYR A 5 -5.41 -4.58 2.51
N LYS A 6 -5.32 -5.85 2.16
CA LYS A 6 -6.35 -6.85 2.39
C LYS A 6 -5.73 -8.23 2.50
N LEU A 7 -6.40 -9.16 3.17
CA LEU A 7 -6.00 -10.56 3.03
C LEU A 7 -6.19 -11.00 1.59
N LYS A 8 -5.35 -11.92 1.11
CA LYS A 8 -5.51 -12.49 -0.24
C LYS A 8 -6.86 -13.16 -0.46
N SER A 9 -7.45 -13.70 0.60
CA SER A 9 -8.79 -14.29 0.63
C SER A 9 -9.92 -13.26 0.76
N GLU A 10 -9.63 -12.02 1.15
CA GLU A 10 -10.63 -10.97 1.33
C GLU A 10 -10.83 -10.17 0.03
N VAL A 11 -12.05 -9.67 -0.18
CA VAL A 11 -12.38 -8.79 -1.31
C VAL A 11 -12.14 -7.32 -0.95
N LYS A 12 -12.54 -6.92 0.27
CA LYS A 12 -12.55 -5.52 0.71
C LYS A 12 -11.15 -5.04 1.13
N TRP A 13 -10.78 -3.87 0.62
CA TRP A 13 -9.56 -3.16 1.03
C TRP A 13 -9.78 -2.37 2.31
N LYS A 14 -8.75 -2.33 3.15
CA LYS A 14 -8.70 -1.58 4.41
C LYS A 14 -7.48 -0.66 4.40
N ASP A 15 -7.53 0.42 5.15
CA ASP A 15 -6.38 1.32 5.28
C ASP A 15 -5.28 0.63 6.10
N TYR A 16 -4.02 0.72 5.65
CA TYR A 16 -2.92 -0.03 6.24
C TYR A 16 -2.56 0.49 7.64
N PRO A 17 -2.61 -0.36 8.68
CA PRO A 17 -2.42 0.07 10.07
C PRO A 17 -0.95 0.16 10.50
N GLY A 18 -0.01 -0.21 9.63
CA GLY A 18 1.41 -0.40 9.96
C GLY A 18 1.77 -1.87 10.14
N LYS A 19 3.05 -2.21 9.89
CA LYS A 19 3.53 -3.60 9.84
C LYS A 19 3.36 -4.35 11.16
N SER A 20 3.59 -3.68 12.28
CA SER A 20 3.47 -4.24 13.64
C SER A 20 2.03 -4.56 14.04
N LYS A 21 1.04 -3.92 13.40
CA LYS A 21 -0.39 -4.11 13.71
C LYS A 21 -1.06 -5.17 12.83
N LEU A 22 -0.31 -5.84 11.96
CA LEU A 22 -0.85 -6.91 11.13
C LEU A 22 -1.02 -8.20 11.96
N LYS A 23 -2.18 -8.85 11.82
CA LYS A 23 -2.46 -10.13 12.48
C LYS A 23 -1.61 -11.28 11.95
N TYR A 24 -1.24 -11.23 10.67
CA TYR A 24 -0.45 -12.28 10.01
C TYR A 24 0.81 -11.70 9.36
N SER A 25 1.68 -12.57 8.84
CA SER A 25 2.83 -12.15 8.03
C SER A 25 2.38 -11.32 6.82
N VAL A 26 3.18 -10.33 6.43
CA VAL A 26 2.94 -9.48 5.24
C VAL A 26 2.68 -10.27 3.95
N ASN A 27 3.22 -11.49 3.84
CA ASN A 27 3.06 -12.35 2.66
C ASN A 27 1.64 -12.88 2.46
N LYS A 28 0.79 -12.88 3.51
CA LYS A 28 -0.63 -13.27 3.43
C LYS A 28 -1.53 -12.14 2.96
N TYR A 29 -1.00 -10.93 2.84
CA TYR A 29 -1.75 -9.75 2.42
C TYR A 29 -1.36 -9.32 1.02
N ASP A 30 -2.32 -8.71 0.35
CA ASP A 30 -2.10 -7.88 -0.82
C ASP A 30 -2.06 -6.43 -0.40
N PHE A 31 -1.22 -5.64 -1.06
CA PHE A 31 -1.09 -4.20 -0.82
C PHE A 31 -1.35 -3.43 -2.11
N ARG A 32 -1.90 -2.21 -1.99
CA ARG A 32 -2.04 -1.27 -3.10
C ARG A 32 -1.82 0.15 -2.62
N LEU A 33 -1.44 1.04 -3.53
CA LEU A 33 -1.21 2.44 -3.23
C LEU A 33 -2.19 3.32 -4.01
N LEU A 34 -2.81 4.28 -3.33
CA LEU A 34 -3.74 5.26 -3.88
C LEU A 34 -3.19 6.68 -3.69
N ASN A 35 -3.71 7.62 -4.47
CA ASN A 35 -3.54 9.05 -4.20
C ASN A 35 -4.25 9.47 -2.90
N GLU A 36 -3.97 10.67 -2.40
CA GLU A 36 -4.58 11.21 -1.16
C GLU A 36 -6.11 11.24 -1.21
N LYS A 37 -6.69 11.53 -2.37
CA LYS A 37 -8.13 11.56 -2.58
C LYS A 37 -8.79 10.18 -2.76
N LYS A 38 -8.01 9.08 -2.74
CA LYS A 38 -8.47 7.70 -2.99
C LYS A 38 -9.19 7.50 -4.34
N THR A 39 -8.99 8.38 -5.32
CA THR A 39 -9.62 8.32 -6.65
C THR A 39 -8.77 7.62 -7.71
N LYS A 40 -7.44 7.56 -7.52
CA LYS A 40 -6.50 6.99 -8.49
C LYS A 40 -5.58 5.99 -7.83
N ILE A 41 -5.40 4.83 -8.47
CA ILE A 41 -4.40 3.83 -8.09
C ILE A 41 -3.04 4.26 -8.63
N LEU A 42 -2.06 4.37 -7.72
CA LEU A 42 -0.67 4.74 -8.00
C LEU A 42 0.25 3.52 -8.11
N ALA A 43 -0.15 2.43 -7.46
CA ALA A 43 0.46 1.11 -7.58
C ALA A 43 -0.63 0.06 -7.39
N ASP A 44 -0.77 -0.84 -8.37
CA ASP A 44 -1.72 -1.94 -8.34
C ASP A 44 -1.38 -2.99 -7.27
N LYS A 45 -2.26 -3.98 -7.13
CA LYS A 45 -2.10 -5.09 -6.18
C LYS A 45 -0.70 -5.72 -6.29
N GLY A 46 0.05 -5.70 -5.19
CA GLY A 46 1.40 -6.25 -5.13
C GLY A 46 1.86 -6.63 -3.72
N SER A 47 3.07 -7.16 -3.64
CA SER A 47 3.74 -7.47 -2.37
C SER A 47 4.10 -6.20 -1.61
N TYR A 48 4.25 -6.30 -0.29
CA TYR A 48 4.62 -5.18 0.58
C TYR A 48 5.87 -4.45 0.07
N ASN A 49 6.92 -5.19 -0.29
CA ASN A 49 8.19 -4.62 -0.74
C ASN A 49 8.04 -3.82 -2.04
N ASN A 50 7.26 -4.32 -3.00
CA ASN A 50 7.03 -3.63 -4.27
C ASN A 50 6.27 -2.33 -4.06
N ILE A 51 5.22 -2.35 -3.23
CA ILE A 51 4.43 -1.16 -2.93
C ILE A 51 5.24 -0.14 -2.12
N MET A 52 6.05 -0.58 -1.16
CA MET A 52 6.93 0.30 -0.39
C MET A 52 7.99 0.96 -1.28
N LYS A 53 8.57 0.20 -2.23
CA LYS A 53 9.51 0.77 -3.21
C LYS A 53 8.85 1.87 -4.02
N ARG A 54 7.63 1.64 -4.54
CA ARG A 54 6.88 2.64 -5.31
C ARG A 54 6.49 3.86 -4.47
N PHE A 55 6.05 3.64 -3.22
CA PHE A 55 5.75 4.72 -2.29
C PHE A 55 6.97 5.62 -2.06
N ARG A 56 8.14 5.04 -1.74
CA ARG A 56 9.39 5.80 -1.53
C ARG A 56 9.81 6.58 -2.77
N GLN A 57 9.67 6.00 -3.96
CA GLN A 57 9.95 6.68 -5.21
C GLN A 57 9.08 7.93 -5.38
N ILE A 58 7.77 7.81 -5.17
CA ILE A 58 6.85 8.93 -5.33
C ILE A 58 7.10 10.01 -4.27
N GLU A 59 7.31 9.63 -3.01
CA GLU A 59 7.70 10.57 -1.95
C GLU A 59 8.99 11.31 -2.31
N PHE A 60 10.02 10.60 -2.78
CA PHE A 60 11.28 11.23 -3.21
C PHE A 60 11.08 12.31 -4.28
N PHE A 61 10.25 12.05 -5.30
CA PHE A 61 9.96 13.04 -6.34
C PHE A 61 9.08 14.21 -5.85
N LYS A 62 8.27 14.02 -4.82
CA LYS A 62 7.47 15.11 -4.22
C LYS A 62 8.33 16.12 -3.47
N HIS A 63 9.32 15.64 -2.71
CA HIS A 63 10.18 16.47 -1.85
C HIS A 63 11.39 17.07 -2.58
N ARG A 64 11.60 16.74 -3.85
CA ARG A 64 12.68 17.31 -4.68
C ARG A 64 12.28 18.61 -5.39
N LYS A 65 11.08 19.13 -5.12
CA LYS A 65 10.60 20.42 -5.64
C LYS A 65 10.97 21.57 -4.72
#